data_AF-A0A804IMY1-F1
#
_entry.id   AF-A0A804IMY1-F1
#
_cell.length_a   1.000
_cell.length_b   1.000
_cell.length_c   1.000
_cell.angle_alpha   90.00
_cell.angle_beta   90.00
_cell.angle_gamma   90.00
#
_symmetry.space_group_name_H-M   'P 1'
#
loop_
_entity.id
_entity.type
_entity.pdbx_description
1 polymer ?
#
loop_
_entity_poly.entity_id
_entity_poly.type
_entity_poly.pdbx_seq_one_letter_code
_entity_poly.pdbx_strand_id
1 'polypeptide(L)'
;MSSRIRFVEIADANPNPSGSRDKQVIDLGDGSEVVYIPRFISRDQAWEWCEYLDKEIPWTRPSIHVFGRSCLQPRETCYIADEGLAAMRYSGYQPNAYSWDDYPILKDILKAVYEALPGSKFNTVLLNRYKSGSDYVAWHSDEDKLYGSTPEIASVSFGCEREFLLRKKPSKKPASRGAHQSNGKQHKGNTEQHAFVLKHGSLLLMKGYTQRDWVHSVPKRMKADSVRINLTFRCILT
;
A
#
# COMPACT_ATOMS: atom_id res chain seq x y z
N MET A 1 -4.33 -25.00 53.87
CA MET A 1 -3.73 -24.06 52.89
C MET A 1 -2.87 -24.84 51.91
N SER A 2 -2.89 -24.41 50.65
CA SER A 2 -2.10 -24.91 49.50
C SER A 2 -2.69 -26.09 48.73
N SER A 3 -3.70 -25.79 47.92
CA SER A 3 -4.08 -26.57 46.74
C SER A 3 -3.03 -26.36 45.64
N ARG A 4 -2.26 -27.40 45.30
CA ARG A 4 -1.36 -27.41 44.15
C ARG A 4 -2.17 -27.53 42.86
N ILE A 5 -2.24 -26.43 42.11
CA ILE A 5 -2.77 -26.42 40.75
C ILE A 5 -1.73 -27.09 39.84
N ARG A 6 -2.09 -28.21 39.21
CA ARG A 6 -1.32 -28.80 38.10
C ARG A 6 -1.62 -27.97 36.86
N PHE A 7 -0.60 -27.35 36.29
CA PHE A 7 -0.68 -26.80 34.95
C PHE A 7 -0.75 -27.97 33.97
N VAL A 8 -1.89 -28.10 33.28
CA VAL A 8 -1.99 -28.92 32.09
C VAL A 8 -1.46 -28.06 30.95
N GLU A 9 -0.36 -28.46 30.33
CA GLU A 9 0.03 -27.96 29.01
C GLU A 9 -1.11 -28.27 28.05
N ILE A 10 -1.90 -27.25 27.73
CA ILE A 10 -2.74 -27.30 26.54
C ILE A 10 -1.78 -27.02 25.40
N ALA A 11 -1.34 -28.10 24.75
CA ALA A 11 -0.84 -28.00 23.40
C ALA A 11 -1.97 -27.40 22.56
N ASP A 12 -1.86 -26.12 22.22
CA ASP A 12 -2.68 -25.52 21.18
C ASP A 12 -2.21 -26.08 19.84
N ALA A 13 -2.65 -27.32 19.58
CA ALA A 13 -2.68 -27.90 18.27
C ALA A 13 -3.56 -27.01 17.39
N ASN A 14 -2.91 -26.09 16.68
CA ASN A 14 -3.50 -25.18 15.73
C ASN A 14 -4.39 -25.96 14.73
N PRO A 15 -5.73 -25.89 14.82
CA PRO A 15 -6.60 -26.76 14.03
C PRO A 15 -6.93 -26.07 12.71
N ASN A 16 -5.91 -25.65 11.96
CA ASN A 16 -6.09 -25.18 10.58
C ASN A 16 -4.89 -25.55 9.69
N PRO A 17 -4.82 -26.81 9.22
CA PRO A 17 -4.10 -27.10 8.00
C PRO A 17 -4.96 -26.60 6.82
N SER A 18 -4.35 -25.87 5.88
CA SER A 18 -4.89 -25.56 4.54
C SER A 18 -6.13 -24.65 4.40
N GLY A 19 -6.21 -23.53 5.12
CA GLY A 19 -7.03 -22.40 4.64
C GLY A 19 -6.27 -21.67 3.53
N SER A 20 -6.62 -21.89 2.26
CA SER A 20 -5.86 -21.42 1.10
C SER A 20 -5.36 -19.97 1.25
N ARG A 21 -4.07 -19.74 1.03
CA ARG A 21 -3.49 -18.40 0.86
C ARG A 21 -3.87 -17.88 -0.54
N ASP A 22 -5.16 -17.90 -0.91
CA ASP A 22 -5.59 -17.72 -2.30
C ASP A 22 -5.12 -16.38 -2.83
N LYS A 23 -3.98 -16.45 -3.51
CA LYS A 23 -3.36 -15.41 -4.29
C LYS A 23 -4.29 -15.14 -5.46
N GLN A 24 -4.88 -13.95 -5.47
CA GLN A 24 -5.74 -13.49 -6.54
C GLN A 24 -4.87 -12.72 -7.51
N VAL A 25 -4.93 -13.07 -8.79
CA VAL A 25 -4.28 -12.31 -9.87
C VAL A 25 -5.38 -11.67 -10.70
N ILE A 26 -5.35 -10.35 -10.80
CA ILE A 26 -6.33 -9.53 -11.49
C ILE A 26 -5.62 -8.90 -12.68
N ASP A 27 -5.98 -9.34 -13.87
CA ASP A 27 -5.60 -8.67 -15.12
C ASP A 27 -6.43 -7.40 -15.27
N LEU A 28 -5.74 -6.27 -15.38
CA LEU A 28 -6.34 -4.94 -15.57
C LEU A 28 -6.29 -4.50 -17.05
N GLY A 29 -5.85 -5.39 -17.95
CA GLY A 29 -5.65 -5.14 -19.36
C GLY A 29 -4.37 -4.35 -19.65
N ASP A 30 -3.98 -4.33 -20.92
CA ASP A 30 -2.85 -3.55 -21.45
C ASP A 30 -1.51 -3.83 -20.74
N GLY A 31 -1.35 -5.03 -20.16
CA GLY A 31 -0.18 -5.43 -19.38
C GLY A 31 -0.12 -4.84 -17.96
N SER A 32 -1.24 -4.32 -17.44
CA SER A 32 -1.40 -3.93 -16.03
C SER A 32 -1.94 -5.12 -15.23
N GLU A 33 -1.37 -5.38 -14.05
CA GLU A 33 -1.79 -6.50 -13.20
C GLU A 33 -1.74 -6.11 -11.72
N VAL A 34 -2.71 -6.61 -10.96
CA VAL A 34 -2.70 -6.61 -9.50
C VAL A 34 -2.67 -8.04 -8.97
N VAL A 35 -1.81 -8.29 -8.00
CA VAL A 35 -1.83 -9.52 -7.20
C VAL A 35 -2.29 -9.17 -5.80
N TYR A 36 -3.26 -9.90 -5.26
CA TYR A 36 -3.76 -9.71 -3.90
C TYR A 36 -3.71 -11.02 -3.10
N ILE A 37 -3.09 -10.97 -1.91
CA ILE A 37 -3.00 -12.08 -0.97
C ILE A 37 -3.65 -11.63 0.35
N PRO A 38 -4.93 -11.95 0.59
CA PRO A 38 -5.68 -11.44 1.74
C PRO A 38 -5.22 -11.99 3.09
N ARG A 39 -4.57 -13.16 3.09
CA ARG A 39 -4.01 -13.84 4.27
C ARG A 39 -2.51 -14.07 4.04
N PHE A 40 -1.76 -12.97 3.91
CA PHE A 40 -0.34 -13.01 3.63
C PHE A 40 0.46 -13.34 4.90
N ILE A 41 0.20 -12.62 5.99
CA ILE A 41 0.78 -12.87 7.32
C ILE A 41 -0.26 -13.57 8.22
N SER A 42 0.20 -14.45 9.11
CA SER A 42 -0.67 -15.05 10.13
C SER A 42 -1.24 -13.97 11.05
N ARG A 43 -2.43 -14.21 11.63
CA ARG A 43 -3.10 -13.24 12.48
C ARG A 43 -2.19 -12.76 13.63
N ASP A 44 -1.58 -13.69 14.36
CA ASP A 44 -0.81 -13.36 15.56
C ASP A 44 0.42 -12.53 15.21
N GLN A 45 1.17 -12.95 14.18
CA GLN A 45 2.35 -12.22 13.72
C GLN A 45 1.99 -10.83 13.19
N ALA A 46 0.87 -10.71 12.47
CA ALA A 46 0.41 -9.44 11.96
C ALA A 46 -0.02 -8.48 13.09
N TRP A 47 -0.51 -9.00 14.22
CA TRP A 47 -0.80 -8.20 15.41
C TRP A 47 0.47 -7.69 16.08
N GLU A 48 1.44 -8.58 16.32
CA GLU A 48 2.75 -8.23 16.88
C GLU A 48 3.43 -7.14 16.05
N TRP A 49 3.46 -7.32 14.73
CA TRP A 49 4.03 -6.34 13.81
C TRP A 49 3.25 -5.03 13.83
N CYS A 50 1.91 -5.08 13.82
CA CYS A 50 1.09 -3.87 13.87
C CYS A 50 1.35 -3.06 15.15
N GLU A 51 1.45 -3.72 16.30
CA GLU A 51 1.69 -3.06 17.58
C GLU A 51 3.07 -2.40 17.65
N TYR A 52 4.11 -3.11 17.20
CA TYR A 52 5.46 -2.53 17.13
C TYR A 52 5.47 -1.32 16.19
N LEU A 53 4.91 -1.46 14.99
CA LEU A 53 4.91 -0.37 14.01
C LEU A 53 4.16 0.86 14.52
N ASP A 54 3.08 0.67 15.28
CA ASP A 54 2.31 1.79 15.83
C ASP A 54 3.07 2.55 16.93
N LYS A 55 3.84 1.83 17.76
CA LYS A 55 4.54 2.37 18.94
C LYS A 55 5.93 2.90 18.64
N GLU A 56 6.70 2.19 17.82
CA GLU A 56 8.16 2.39 17.70
C GLU A 56 8.58 3.22 16.48
N ILE A 57 7.76 3.27 15.42
CA ILE A 57 8.08 4.05 14.22
C ILE A 57 7.98 5.56 14.52
N PRO A 58 8.96 6.37 14.07
CA PRO A 58 8.99 7.81 14.30
C PRO A 58 8.06 8.52 13.31
N TRP A 59 6.76 8.38 13.54
CA TRP A 59 5.74 8.94 12.68
C TRP A 59 5.83 10.46 12.58
N THR A 60 5.91 10.97 11.35
CA THR A 60 5.87 12.42 11.08
C THR A 60 4.66 12.76 10.21
N ARG A 61 4.17 14.00 10.31
CA ARG A 61 3.08 14.50 9.47
C ARG A 61 3.56 15.71 8.67
N PRO A 62 4.18 15.50 7.50
CA PRO A 62 4.80 16.60 6.75
C PRO A 62 3.77 17.50 6.08
N SER A 63 4.19 18.72 5.77
CA SER A 63 3.47 19.62 4.85
C SER A 63 3.82 19.28 3.41
N ILE A 64 2.81 19.17 2.55
CA ILE A 64 2.92 18.88 1.12
C ILE A 64 2.30 20.01 0.29
N HIS A 65 2.73 20.15 -0.96
CA HIS A 65 2.21 21.13 -1.89
C HIS A 65 1.23 20.49 -2.87
N VAL A 66 -0.04 20.91 -2.81
CA VAL A 66 -1.12 20.41 -3.67
C VAL A 66 -1.84 21.61 -4.28
N PHE A 67 -1.93 21.67 -5.61
CA PHE A 67 -2.52 22.79 -6.36
C PHE A 67 -1.98 24.17 -5.94
N GLY A 68 -0.66 24.27 -5.72
CA GLY A 68 0.02 25.52 -5.35
C GLY A 68 -0.19 25.96 -3.90
N ARG A 69 -0.87 25.15 -3.06
CA ARG A 69 -1.08 25.43 -1.63
C ARG A 69 -0.35 24.41 -0.78
N SER A 70 0.25 24.87 0.32
CA SER A 70 0.81 24.00 1.35
C SER A 70 -0.31 23.48 2.25
N CYS A 71 -0.36 22.17 2.51
CA CYS A 71 -1.29 21.56 3.44
C CYS A 71 -0.63 20.41 4.20
N LEU A 72 -1.09 20.14 5.43
CA LEU A 72 -0.65 18.97 6.17
C LEU A 72 -1.12 17.70 5.48
N GLN A 73 -0.22 16.73 5.35
CA GLN A 73 -0.55 15.42 4.83
C GLN A 73 -1.68 14.78 5.67
N PRO A 74 -2.75 14.25 5.07
CA PRO A 74 -3.89 13.70 5.80
C PRO A 74 -3.62 12.26 6.31
N ARG A 75 -2.38 12.00 6.75
CA ARG A 75 -1.87 10.77 7.35
C ARG A 75 -0.44 11.02 7.82
N GLU A 76 0.06 10.17 8.71
CA GLU A 76 1.47 10.17 9.12
C GLU A 76 2.31 9.26 8.22
N THR A 77 3.60 9.55 8.14
CA THR A 77 4.56 8.82 7.31
C THR A 77 5.92 8.64 7.98
N CYS A 78 6.60 7.57 7.57
CA CYS A 78 8.02 7.33 7.81
C CYS A 78 8.61 6.71 6.53
N TYR A 79 9.85 7.03 6.19
CA TYR A 79 10.51 6.57 4.97
C TYR A 79 11.81 5.85 5.32
N ILE A 80 11.97 4.64 4.81
CA ILE A 80 13.19 3.85 4.94
C ILE A 80 13.76 3.63 3.54
N ALA A 81 15.08 3.69 3.41
CA ALA A 81 15.78 3.43 2.16
C ALA A 81 17.15 2.79 2.41
N ASP A 82 17.65 2.06 1.41
CA ASP A 82 19.06 1.66 1.38
C ASP A 82 19.97 2.91 1.35
N GLU A 83 21.16 2.77 1.91
CA GLU A 83 22.16 3.83 1.96
C GLU A 83 22.54 4.33 0.56
N GLY A 84 22.70 5.64 0.41
CA GLY A 84 23.13 6.27 -0.84
C GLY A 84 22.05 6.42 -1.91
N LEU A 85 20.82 5.95 -1.67
CA LEU A 85 19.72 6.15 -2.61
C LEU A 85 19.27 7.61 -2.65
N ALA A 86 18.93 8.07 -3.86
CA ALA A 86 18.30 9.37 -4.04
C ALA A 86 16.99 9.42 -3.24
N ALA A 87 16.76 10.54 -2.55
CA ALA A 87 15.52 10.71 -1.80
C ALA A 87 14.33 10.78 -2.77
N MET A 88 13.33 9.91 -2.55
CA MET A 88 12.02 10.00 -3.21
C MET A 88 11.45 11.41 -2.99
N ARG A 89 10.82 12.01 -4.00
CA ARG A 89 10.11 13.29 -3.84
C ARG A 89 8.66 13.13 -4.27
N TYR A 90 7.74 13.65 -3.48
CA TYR A 90 6.32 13.63 -3.83
C TYR A 90 5.64 14.90 -3.37
N SER A 91 4.76 15.46 -4.20
CA SER A 91 4.00 16.68 -3.88
C SER A 91 4.87 17.81 -3.30
N GLY A 92 6.08 18.00 -3.83
CA GLY A 92 7.03 19.02 -3.37
C GLY A 92 7.72 18.75 -2.03
N TYR A 93 7.47 17.59 -1.41
CA TYR A 93 8.11 17.14 -0.17
C TYR A 93 9.19 16.10 -0.46
N GLN A 94 10.25 16.12 0.34
CA GLN A 94 11.33 15.15 0.34
C GLN A 94 11.46 14.61 1.77
N PRO A 95 11.19 13.31 2.01
CA PRO A 95 11.35 12.71 3.31
C PRO A 95 12.82 12.53 3.66
N ASN A 96 13.13 12.61 4.96
CA ASN A 96 14.37 12.06 5.50
C ASN A 96 14.25 10.54 5.53
N ALA A 97 15.26 9.83 5.01
CA ALA A 97 15.29 8.37 5.04
C ALA A 97 15.95 7.88 6.33
N TYR A 98 15.31 6.92 6.98
CA TYR A 98 15.92 6.09 8.02
C TYR A 98 16.56 4.85 7.40
N SER A 99 17.47 4.21 8.15
CA SER A 99 18.06 2.93 7.77
C SER A 99 17.13 1.77 8.12
N TRP A 100 17.23 0.68 7.38
CA TRP A 100 16.60 -0.59 7.76
C TRP A 100 17.10 -1.13 9.10
N ASP A 101 18.33 -0.78 9.50
CA ASP A 101 18.90 -1.16 10.81
C ASP A 101 18.22 -0.46 11.99
N ASP A 102 17.63 0.71 11.77
CA ASP A 102 16.92 1.46 12.81
C ASP A 102 15.64 0.71 13.25
N TYR A 103 15.03 -0.06 12.34
CA TYR A 103 13.76 -0.77 12.55
C TYR A 103 13.81 -2.20 11.99
N PRO A 104 14.45 -3.16 12.70
CA PRO A 104 14.68 -4.53 12.19
C PRO A 104 13.42 -5.29 11.74
N ILE A 105 12.26 -5.01 12.35
CA ILE A 105 10.99 -5.64 11.96
C ILE A 105 10.63 -5.39 10.48
N LEU A 106 11.10 -4.28 9.91
CA LEU A 106 10.85 -3.94 8.51
C LEU A 106 11.65 -4.85 7.58
N LYS A 107 12.81 -5.35 8.02
CA LYS A 107 13.57 -6.39 7.30
C LYS A 107 12.85 -7.72 7.33
N ASP A 108 12.23 -8.08 8.45
CA ASP A 108 11.43 -9.32 8.56
C ASP A 108 10.20 -9.27 7.65
N ILE A 109 9.50 -8.14 7.61
CA ILE A 109 8.39 -7.93 6.69
C ILE A 109 8.87 -7.98 5.23
N LEU A 110 9.99 -7.32 4.91
CA LEU A 110 10.56 -7.34 3.57
C LEU A 110 10.96 -8.78 3.15
N LYS A 111 11.54 -9.57 4.06
CA LYS A 111 11.85 -10.97 3.83
C LYS A 111 10.58 -11.77 3.49
N ALA A 112 9.51 -11.61 4.27
CA ALA A 112 8.23 -12.26 3.98
C ALA A 112 7.68 -11.84 2.60
N VAL A 113 7.85 -10.57 2.21
CA VAL A 113 7.46 -10.08 0.88
C VAL A 113 8.25 -10.78 -0.22
N TYR A 114 9.57 -10.95 -0.07
CA TYR A 114 10.40 -11.69 -1.02
C TYR A 114 10.03 -13.17 -1.13
N GLU A 115 9.66 -13.81 -0.02
CA GLU A 115 9.18 -15.20 -0.03
C GLU A 115 7.85 -15.33 -0.81
N ALA A 116 6.95 -14.36 -0.70
CA ALA A 116 5.67 -14.36 -1.41
C ALA A 116 5.79 -13.91 -2.88
N LEU A 117 6.79 -13.08 -3.20
CA LEU A 117 7.04 -12.52 -4.53
C LEU A 117 8.48 -12.80 -4.99
N PRO A 118 8.84 -14.06 -5.30
CA PRO A 118 10.20 -14.39 -5.74
C PRO A 118 10.59 -13.61 -6.99
N GLY A 119 11.78 -13.02 -6.98
CA GLY A 119 12.34 -12.26 -8.09
C GLY A 119 12.03 -10.76 -8.08
N SER A 120 11.07 -10.31 -7.26
CA SER A 120 10.85 -8.89 -7.00
C SER A 120 12.05 -8.25 -6.31
N LYS A 121 12.20 -6.94 -6.44
CA LYS A 121 13.26 -6.15 -5.80
C LYS A 121 12.66 -4.95 -5.10
N PHE A 122 13.10 -4.66 -3.89
CA PHE A 122 12.72 -3.47 -3.14
C PHE A 122 13.90 -2.97 -2.30
N ASN A 123 14.15 -1.67 -2.36
CA ASN A 123 15.24 -1.00 -1.63
C ASN A 123 14.75 0.23 -0.85
N THR A 124 13.43 0.45 -0.84
CA THR A 124 12.77 1.52 -0.10
C THR A 124 11.41 1.07 0.40
N VAL A 125 10.94 1.68 1.49
CA VAL A 125 9.55 1.55 1.94
C VAL A 125 9.03 2.89 2.47
N LEU A 126 7.85 3.30 1.97
CA LEU A 126 7.09 4.40 2.56
C LEU A 126 6.00 3.83 3.45
N LEU A 127 6.13 4.08 4.75
CA LEU A 127 5.13 3.75 5.74
C LEU A 127 4.08 4.85 5.77
N ASN A 128 2.81 4.46 5.87
CA ASN A 128 1.66 5.36 5.99
C ASN A 128 0.79 4.91 7.15
N ARG A 129 0.60 5.78 8.14
CA ARG A 129 -0.28 5.55 9.30
C ARG A 129 -1.52 6.44 9.20
N TYR A 130 -2.67 5.78 9.15
CA TYR A 130 -4.00 6.39 9.14
C TYR A 130 -4.57 6.22 10.54
N LYS A 131 -4.72 7.31 11.29
CA LYS A 131 -5.21 7.27 12.69
C LYS A 131 -6.68 6.91 12.76
N SER A 132 -7.45 7.29 11.73
CA SER A 132 -8.87 7.01 11.64
C SER A 132 -9.36 7.08 10.19
N GLY A 133 -10.67 6.95 10.03
CA GLY A 133 -11.42 7.09 8.81
C GLY A 133 -11.38 8.48 8.16
N SER A 134 -10.95 9.52 8.89
CA SER A 134 -10.76 10.86 8.31
C SER A 134 -9.50 10.97 7.48
N ASP A 135 -8.52 10.09 7.73
CA ASP A 135 -7.24 10.04 7.04
C ASP A 135 -7.39 9.32 5.70
N TYR A 136 -6.66 9.78 4.69
CA TYR A 136 -6.85 9.31 3.32
C TYR A 136 -5.60 9.52 2.46
N VAL A 137 -5.62 8.93 1.26
CA VAL A 137 -4.78 9.38 0.15
C VAL A 137 -5.67 9.62 -1.06
N ALA A 138 -5.54 10.79 -1.68
CA ALA A 138 -6.29 11.15 -2.87
C ALA A 138 -5.88 10.28 -4.07
N TRP A 139 -6.63 10.38 -5.17
CA TRP A 139 -6.27 9.72 -6.43
C TRP A 139 -4.89 10.14 -6.91
N HIS A 140 -3.99 9.17 -7.09
CA HIS A 140 -2.64 9.37 -7.60
C HIS A 140 -2.14 8.09 -8.27
N SER A 141 -1.00 8.19 -8.96
CA SER A 141 -0.21 7.04 -9.37
C SER A 141 1.19 7.21 -8.82
N ASP A 142 1.88 6.11 -8.55
CA ASP A 142 3.28 6.14 -8.13
C ASP A 142 4.19 6.26 -9.36
N GLU A 143 3.97 7.32 -10.16
CA GLU A 143 4.78 7.63 -11.33
C GLU A 143 5.95 8.51 -10.91
N ASP A 144 7.13 7.90 -10.82
CA ASP A 144 8.40 8.61 -10.74
C ASP A 144 9.40 7.96 -11.69
N LYS A 145 10.22 8.77 -12.37
CA LYS A 145 11.32 8.29 -13.21
C LYS A 145 12.28 7.38 -12.43
N LEU A 146 12.37 7.59 -11.11
CA LEU A 146 13.16 6.77 -10.19
C LEU A 146 12.78 5.29 -10.22
N TYR A 147 11.55 4.91 -10.58
CA TYR A 147 11.08 3.53 -10.51
C TYR A 147 11.06 2.79 -11.85
N GLY A 148 11.38 3.47 -12.96
CA GLY A 148 11.30 2.91 -14.30
C GLY A 148 9.88 2.87 -14.88
N SER A 149 9.72 2.14 -16.00
CA SER A 149 8.48 2.16 -16.80
C SER A 149 7.41 1.16 -16.35
N THR A 150 7.80 0.12 -15.61
CA THR A 150 6.91 -0.96 -15.14
C THR A 150 7.25 -1.35 -13.69
N PRO A 151 7.21 -0.40 -12.74
CA PRO A 151 7.62 -0.68 -11.38
C PRO A 151 6.72 -1.71 -10.70
N GLU A 152 7.34 -2.56 -9.89
CA GLU A 152 6.64 -3.39 -8.91
C GLU A 152 6.49 -2.59 -7.61
N ILE A 153 5.25 -2.52 -7.11
CA ILE A 153 4.92 -1.82 -5.87
C ILE A 153 4.14 -2.76 -4.97
N ALA A 154 4.81 -3.24 -3.92
CA ALA A 154 4.21 -4.13 -2.93
C ALA A 154 3.68 -3.32 -1.74
N SER A 155 2.45 -3.60 -1.34
CA SER A 155 1.73 -2.91 -0.27
C SER A 155 1.29 -3.92 0.79
N VAL A 156 1.86 -3.82 1.99
CA VAL A 156 1.47 -4.66 3.15
C VAL A 156 0.64 -3.82 4.11
N SER A 157 -0.52 -4.33 4.52
CA SER A 157 -1.47 -3.59 5.38
C SER A 157 -1.67 -4.27 6.73
N PHE A 158 -1.68 -3.47 7.80
CA PHE A 158 -1.94 -3.88 9.17
C PHE A 158 -3.01 -2.97 9.82
N GLY A 159 -3.62 -3.46 10.89
CA GLY A 159 -4.70 -2.78 11.60
C GLY A 159 -6.04 -2.76 10.85
N CYS A 160 -6.75 -1.63 10.95
CA CYS A 160 -8.09 -1.43 10.42
C CYS A 160 -8.17 -1.64 8.90
N GLU A 161 -9.18 -2.40 8.45
CA GLU A 161 -9.39 -2.65 7.02
C GLU A 161 -9.85 -1.39 6.29
N ARG A 162 -9.30 -1.14 5.10
CA ARG A 162 -9.69 0.00 4.26
C ARG A 162 -9.80 -0.41 2.81
N GLU A 163 -10.75 0.19 2.11
CA GLU A 163 -10.83 0.07 0.67
C GLU A 163 -9.64 0.79 0.02
N PHE A 164 -8.98 0.06 -0.87
CA PHE A 164 -8.05 0.58 -1.86
C PHE A 164 -8.77 0.57 -3.20
N LEU A 165 -9.00 1.75 -3.74
CA LEU A 165 -9.71 1.92 -5.00
C LEU A 165 -8.70 2.14 -6.11
N LEU A 166 -8.93 1.51 -7.25
CA LEU A 166 -8.16 1.66 -8.48
C LEU A 166 -9.11 2.10 -9.60
N ARG A 167 -8.71 3.08 -10.42
CA ARG A 167 -9.52 3.62 -11.52
C ARG A 167 -8.67 3.86 -12.75
N LYS A 168 -9.15 3.44 -13.92
CA LYS A 168 -8.42 3.62 -15.19
C LYS A 168 -8.34 5.10 -15.52
N LYS A 169 -7.14 5.57 -15.92
CA LYS A 169 -6.95 6.95 -16.37
C LYS A 169 -7.77 7.17 -17.66
N PRO A 170 -8.30 8.38 -17.91
CA PRO A 170 -8.97 8.68 -19.17
C PRO A 170 -8.00 8.44 -20.34
N SER A 171 -8.43 7.66 -21.34
CA SER A 171 -7.64 7.48 -22.55
C SER A 171 -7.40 8.84 -23.22
N LYS A 172 -6.13 9.22 -23.41
CA LYS A 172 -5.75 10.37 -24.25
C LYS A 172 -5.99 10.00 -25.72
N LYS A 173 -7.24 9.85 -26.16
CA LYS A 173 -7.50 9.80 -27.60
C LYS A 173 -7.06 11.15 -28.17
N PRO A 174 -6.18 11.20 -29.18
CA PRO A 174 -5.93 12.44 -29.88
C PRO A 174 -7.28 12.92 -30.41
N ALA A 175 -7.64 14.17 -30.10
CA ALA A 175 -8.79 14.80 -30.72
C ALA A 175 -8.54 14.75 -32.23
N SER A 176 -9.24 13.86 -32.91
CA SER A 176 -9.32 13.87 -34.36
C SER A 176 -9.84 15.24 -34.75
N ARG A 177 -8.96 16.10 -35.26
CA ARG A 177 -9.31 17.38 -35.85
C ARG A 177 -10.12 17.08 -37.10
N GLY A 178 -11.44 17.05 -36.97
CA GLY A 178 -12.36 16.77 -38.07
C GLY A 178 -13.81 17.01 -37.69
N ALA A 179 -14.32 18.16 -38.13
CA ALA A 179 -15.71 18.51 -38.43
C ALA A 179 -16.75 18.71 -37.31
N HIS A 180 -17.37 19.89 -37.42
CA HIS A 180 -18.61 20.45 -36.87
C HIS A 180 -19.65 19.55 -36.15
N GLN A 181 -20.08 20.09 -35.00
CA GLN A 181 -21.40 20.07 -34.35
C GLN A 181 -22.12 18.73 -34.11
N SER A 182 -22.26 18.40 -32.82
CA SER A 182 -23.60 18.23 -32.22
C SER A 182 -23.53 18.43 -30.71
N ASN A 183 -24.55 19.09 -30.14
CA ASN A 183 -24.83 19.16 -28.71
C ASN A 183 -25.18 17.75 -28.19
N GLY A 184 -24.18 16.88 -28.07
CA GLY A 184 -24.30 15.58 -27.44
C GLY A 184 -23.98 15.70 -25.95
N LYS A 185 -24.97 15.46 -25.09
CA LYS A 185 -24.76 15.19 -23.66
C LYS A 185 -23.56 14.27 -23.52
N GLN A 186 -22.51 14.75 -22.85
CA GLN A 186 -21.29 14.00 -22.57
C GLN A 186 -21.71 12.71 -21.86
N HIS A 187 -21.76 11.59 -22.60
CA HIS A 187 -22.01 10.29 -22.00
C HIS A 187 -20.89 10.08 -20.98
N LYS A 188 -21.27 10.07 -19.69
CA LYS A 188 -20.41 9.80 -18.55
C LYS A 188 -20.00 8.32 -18.66
N GLY A 189 -19.06 8.04 -19.58
CA GLY A 189 -18.58 6.70 -19.87
C GLY A 189 -18.14 6.05 -18.56
N ASN A 190 -18.65 4.85 -18.29
CA ASN A 190 -18.37 4.12 -17.07
C ASN A 190 -16.85 3.94 -16.98
N THR A 191 -16.20 4.69 -16.09
CA THR A 191 -14.75 4.59 -15.91
C THR A 191 -14.48 3.29 -15.17
N GLU A 192 -13.70 2.40 -15.77
CA GLU A 192 -13.33 1.12 -15.18
C GLU A 192 -12.70 1.33 -13.79
N GLN A 193 -13.21 0.60 -12.80
CA GLN A 193 -12.84 0.71 -11.40
C GLN A 193 -12.77 -0.67 -10.74
N HIS A 194 -11.78 -0.83 -9.87
CA HIS A 194 -11.61 -1.99 -9.01
C HIS A 194 -11.51 -1.52 -7.56
N ALA A 195 -12.03 -2.31 -6.63
CA ALA A 195 -11.98 -2.03 -5.20
C ALA A 195 -11.47 -3.26 -4.44
N PHE A 196 -10.46 -3.06 -3.60
CA PHE A 196 -9.85 -4.10 -2.78
C PHE A 196 -10.00 -3.71 -1.31
N VAL A 197 -10.63 -4.55 -0.50
CA VAL A 197 -10.59 -4.38 0.95
C VAL A 197 -9.26 -4.93 1.44
N LEU A 198 -8.32 -4.04 1.78
CA LEU A 198 -7.01 -4.41 2.29
C LEU A 198 -7.14 -4.81 3.76
N LYS A 199 -7.01 -6.11 3.99
CA LYS A 199 -7.19 -6.74 5.31
C LYS A 199 -5.95 -6.59 6.18
N HIS A 200 -6.13 -6.80 7.47
CA HIS A 200 -5.03 -6.97 8.42
C HIS A 200 -4.11 -8.13 7.98
N GLY A 201 -2.82 -7.86 7.83
CA GLY A 201 -1.83 -8.84 7.38
C GLY A 201 -1.92 -9.21 5.90
N SER A 202 -2.54 -8.36 5.06
CA SER A 202 -2.66 -8.61 3.61
C SER A 202 -1.53 -7.98 2.80
N LEU A 203 -1.26 -8.55 1.61
CA LEU A 203 -0.33 -8.03 0.62
C LEU A 203 -1.07 -7.74 -0.70
N LEU A 204 -0.85 -6.56 -1.27
CA LEU A 204 -1.26 -6.19 -2.62
C LEU A 204 -0.03 -5.76 -3.42
N LEU A 205 0.22 -6.39 -4.56
CA LEU A 205 1.25 -5.98 -5.52
C LEU A 205 0.58 -5.33 -6.74
N MET A 206 1.03 -4.15 -7.11
CA MET A 206 0.77 -3.57 -8.43
C MET A 206 2.01 -3.75 -9.31
N LYS A 207 1.85 -4.27 -10.52
CA LYS A 207 2.97 -4.47 -11.46
C LYS A 207 2.61 -4.17 -12.92
N GLY A 208 3.59 -4.27 -13.80
CA GLY A 208 3.42 -3.98 -15.23
C GLY A 208 3.10 -2.51 -15.45
N TYR A 209 2.12 -2.21 -16.29
CA TYR A 209 1.75 -0.81 -16.62
C TYR A 209 0.75 -0.17 -15.66
N THR A 210 0.53 -0.77 -14.47
CA THR A 210 -0.50 -0.29 -13.53
C THR A 210 -0.30 1.19 -13.15
N GLN A 211 0.93 1.63 -12.84
CA GLN A 211 1.16 3.04 -12.49
C GLN A 211 0.97 4.00 -13.68
N ARG A 212 1.23 3.51 -14.91
CA ARG A 212 1.01 4.25 -16.16
C ARG A 212 -0.47 4.47 -16.43
N ASP A 213 -1.27 3.42 -16.33
CA ASP A 213 -2.64 3.41 -16.85
C ASP A 213 -3.71 3.62 -15.79
N TRP A 214 -3.37 3.46 -14.51
CA TRP A 214 -4.32 3.48 -13.40
C TRP A 214 -3.91 4.47 -12.31
N VAL A 215 -4.90 5.09 -11.68
CA VAL A 215 -4.74 5.85 -10.43
C VAL A 215 -5.39 5.10 -9.29
N HIS A 216 -4.84 5.22 -8.08
CA HIS A 216 -5.37 4.61 -6.88
C HIS A 216 -5.61 5.61 -5.75
N SER A 217 -6.46 5.22 -4.79
CA SER A 217 -6.76 6.01 -3.59
C SER A 217 -7.14 5.13 -2.40
N VAL A 218 -6.98 5.69 -1.19
CA VAL A 218 -7.60 5.17 0.03
C VAL A 218 -8.55 6.26 0.50
N PRO A 219 -9.87 6.16 0.24
CA PRO A 219 -10.83 7.22 0.50
C PRO A 219 -11.16 7.32 2.00
N LYS A 220 -11.68 8.47 2.43
CA LYS A 220 -12.23 8.63 3.78
C LYS A 220 -13.34 7.62 4.05
N ARG A 221 -13.37 7.07 5.26
CA ARG A 221 -14.36 6.10 5.72
C ARG A 221 -14.69 6.36 7.19
N MET A 222 -15.66 7.23 7.47
CA MET A 222 -15.95 7.70 8.84
C MET A 222 -16.24 6.58 9.87
N LYS A 223 -16.61 5.37 9.42
CA LYS A 223 -16.82 4.19 10.28
C LYS A 223 -15.53 3.43 10.63
N ALA A 224 -14.39 3.76 10.01
CA ALA A 224 -13.09 3.21 10.39
C ALA A 224 -12.57 4.05 11.56
N ASP A 225 -12.63 3.50 12.77
CA ASP A 225 -12.33 4.20 14.02
C ASP A 225 -11.01 3.76 14.68
N SER A 226 -10.28 2.86 14.02
CA SER A 226 -9.00 2.32 14.48
C SER A 226 -7.86 2.58 13.49
N VAL A 227 -6.63 2.44 14.00
CA VAL A 227 -5.40 2.69 13.24
C VAL A 227 -5.27 1.68 12.09
N ARG A 228 -4.88 2.17 10.91
CA ARG A 228 -4.35 1.35 9.82
C ARG A 228 -2.91 1.77 9.52
N ILE A 229 -2.03 0.80 9.37
CA ILE A 229 -0.64 1.01 8.93
C ILE A 229 -0.45 0.32 7.57
N ASN A 230 0.24 0.98 6.66
CA ASN A 230 0.51 0.49 5.32
C ASN A 230 1.98 0.70 4.96
N LEU A 231 2.65 -0.36 4.54
CA LEU A 231 4.03 -0.34 4.07
C LEU A 231 4.03 -0.47 2.55
N THR A 232 4.45 0.57 1.84
CA THR A 232 4.57 0.55 0.38
C THR A 232 6.03 0.43 -0.03
N PHE A 233 6.43 -0.77 -0.42
CA PHE A 233 7.77 -1.11 -0.89
C PHE A 233 7.96 -0.76 -2.37
N ARG A 234 9.12 -0.20 -2.72
CA ARG A 234 9.48 0.18 -4.09
C ARG A 234 10.97 -0.09 -4.37
N CYS A 235 11.32 -0.17 -5.65
CA CYS A 235 12.69 -0.23 -6.12
C CYS A 235 13.06 1.07 -6.83
N ILE A 236 13.99 1.84 -6.27
CA ILE A 236 14.67 2.93 -6.97
C ILE A 236 15.74 2.32 -7.87
N LEU A 237 15.71 2.69 -9.16
CA LEU A 237 16.73 2.34 -10.12
C LEU A 237 18.00 3.14 -9.83
N THR A 238 19.11 2.43 -9.68
CA THR A 238 20.48 2.96 -9.51
C THR A 238 21.27 2.88 -10.80
#